data_AF-A0A6I3YAS1-F1
#
_entry.id   AF-A0A6I3YAS1-F1
#
_cell.length_a   1.000
_cell.length_b   1.000
_cell.length_c   1.000
_cell.angle_alpha   90.00
_cell.angle_beta   90.00
_cell.angle_gamma   90.00
#
_symmetry.space_group_name_H-M   'P 1'
#
loop_
_entity.id
_entity.type
_entity.pdbx_description
1 polymer ?
#
loop_
_entity_poly.entity_id
_entity_poly.type
_entity_poly.pdbx_seq_one_letter_code
_entity_poly.pdbx_strand_id
1 'polypeptide(L)'
;MPFPCTGCGLCCQQIHNIVELQEYHSGDGVCIFYQKQQCSIYQNRPIVCRIDDAYDQIFKTRFTIDEYYKENAKICNQLQMNAAMDAIYKVRL
;
A
#
# COMPACT_ATOMS: atom_id res chain seq x y z
N MET A 1 3.10 -2.63 -16.94
CA MET A 1 4.13 -2.05 -16.06
C MET A 1 3.67 -2.29 -14.62
N PRO A 2 4.56 -2.67 -13.69
CA PRO A 2 4.17 -2.85 -12.29
C PRO A 2 3.80 -1.51 -11.66
N PHE A 3 2.97 -1.53 -10.62
CA PHE A 3 2.62 -0.31 -9.88
C PHE A 3 3.88 0.34 -9.27
N PRO A 4 4.11 1.66 -9.46
CA PRO A 4 5.35 2.33 -9.05
C PRO A 4 5.33 2.72 -7.55
N CYS A 5 5.26 1.71 -6.68
CA CYS A 5 5.34 1.91 -5.23
C CYS A 5 6.68 2.52 -4.84
N THR A 6 6.68 3.58 -4.02
CA THR A 6 7.91 4.27 -3.57
C THR A 6 8.56 3.67 -2.33
N GLY A 7 7.98 2.61 -1.77
CA GLY A 7 8.54 1.93 -0.60
C GLY A 7 8.54 2.78 0.69
N CYS A 8 7.83 3.91 0.73
CA CYS A 8 7.79 4.84 1.87
C CYS A 8 7.19 4.26 3.17
N GLY A 9 6.53 3.10 3.10
CA GLY A 9 6.00 2.40 4.27
C GLY A 9 4.77 3.05 4.94
N LEU A 10 4.23 4.15 4.40
CA LEU A 10 3.05 4.82 4.98
C LEU A 10 1.79 3.95 5.00
N CYS A 11 1.58 3.10 3.99
CA CYS A 11 0.48 2.14 3.99
C CYS A 11 0.58 1.14 5.16
N CYS A 12 1.79 0.79 5.60
CA CYS A 12 2.00 -0.09 6.75
C CYS A 12 1.66 0.60 8.08
N GLN A 13 1.57 1.93 8.12
CA GLN A 13 1.17 2.68 9.31
C GLN A 13 -0.34 2.93 9.38
N GLN A 14 -1.10 2.48 8.38
CA GLN A 14 -2.52 2.84 8.18
C GLN A 14 -3.36 1.60 7.83
N ILE A 15 -3.12 0.49 8.52
CA ILE A 15 -3.80 -0.78 8.23
C ILE A 15 -5.10 -1.00 9.03
N HIS A 16 -5.42 -0.11 9.98
CA HIS A 16 -6.60 -0.25 10.88
C HIS A 16 -7.93 -0.48 10.16
N ASN A 17 -8.09 0.04 8.93
CA ASN A 17 -9.34 -0.10 8.15
C ASN A 17 -9.33 -1.28 7.17
N ILE A 18 -8.29 -2.12 7.18
CA ILE A 18 -8.16 -3.24 6.23
C ILE A 18 -8.44 -4.54 7.00
N VAL A 19 -9.61 -5.13 6.75
CA VAL A 19 -10.09 -6.32 7.48
C VAL A 19 -9.15 -7.51 7.29
N GLU A 20 -8.63 -7.67 6.08
CA GLU A 20 -7.67 -8.73 5.73
C GLU A 20 -6.31 -8.57 6.42
N LEU A 21 -6.04 -7.41 7.03
CA LEU A 21 -4.79 -7.14 7.73
C LEU A 21 -4.91 -7.09 9.26
N GLN A 22 -6.06 -7.45 9.83
CA GLN A 22 -6.30 -7.37 11.28
C GLN A 22 -5.29 -8.19 12.11
N GLU A 23 -4.84 -9.34 11.60
CA GLU A 23 -3.82 -10.16 12.29
C GLU A 23 -2.43 -9.50 12.33
N TYR A 24 -2.18 -8.53 11.43
CA TYR A 24 -0.92 -7.79 11.35
C TYR A 24 -0.96 -6.48 12.14
N HIS A 25 -2.08 -6.15 12.77
CA HIS A 25 -2.30 -4.88 13.45
C HIS A 25 -1.79 -4.91 14.90
N SER A 26 -0.88 -3.99 15.26
CA SER A 26 -0.35 -3.87 16.63
C SER A 26 -1.35 -3.31 17.65
N GLY A 27 -2.55 -2.90 17.21
CA GLY A 27 -3.58 -2.27 18.05
C GLY A 27 -3.65 -0.74 17.93
N ASP A 28 -2.64 -0.11 17.33
CA ASP A 28 -2.47 1.34 17.18
C ASP A 28 -2.64 1.86 15.74
N GLY A 29 -3.03 1.00 14.81
CA GLY A 29 -3.16 1.30 13.38
C GLY A 29 -2.00 0.84 12.53
N VAL A 30 -0.90 0.41 13.15
CA VAL A 30 0.36 0.09 12.48
C VAL A 30 0.49 -1.43 12.28
N CYS A 31 1.16 -1.80 11.21
CA CYS A 31 1.54 -3.17 10.92
C CYS A 31 2.72 -3.60 11.81
N ILE A 32 2.64 -4.76 12.45
CA ILE A 32 3.71 -5.33 13.28
C ILE A 32 5.04 -5.51 12.52
N PHE A 33 4.99 -5.58 11.18
CA PHE A 33 6.17 -5.70 10.33
C PHE A 33 6.74 -4.34 9.87
N TYR A 34 6.14 -3.22 10.26
CA TYR A 34 6.68 -1.89 9.99
C TYR A 34 7.90 -1.61 10.88
N GLN A 35 9.08 -1.52 10.27
CA GLN A 35 10.35 -1.33 10.96
C GLN A 35 11.24 -0.39 10.16
N LYS A 36 11.92 0.56 10.83
CA LYS A 36 12.86 1.50 10.20
C LYS A 36 12.29 2.17 8.94
N GLN A 37 11.02 2.59 9.00
CA GLN A 37 10.30 3.24 7.90
C GLN A 37 10.00 2.36 6.69
N GLN A 38 10.13 1.03 6.81
CA GLN A 38 9.90 0.08 5.74
C GLN A 38 9.16 -1.18 6.23
N CYS A 39 8.65 -1.99 5.31
CA CYS A 39 8.08 -3.29 5.65
C CYS A 39 9.22 -4.33 5.73
N SER A 40 9.41 -4.94 6.90
CA SER A 40 10.44 -5.97 7.11
C SER A 40 10.23 -7.24 6.28
N ILE A 41 9.00 -7.49 5.81
CA ILE A 41 8.64 -8.64 4.96
C ILE A 41 8.27 -8.20 3.54
N TYR A 42 8.85 -7.12 3.00
CA TYR A 42 8.42 -6.50 1.73
C TYR A 42 8.22 -7.48 0.56
N GLN A 43 9.10 -8.48 0.40
CA GLN A 43 8.97 -9.49 -0.66
C GLN A 43 7.87 -10.53 -0.40
N ASN A 44 7.57 -10.80 0.87
CA ASN A 44 6.62 -11.82 1.32
C ASN A 44 5.33 -11.20 1.88
N ARG A 45 5.00 -9.99 1.45
CA ARG A 45 3.82 -9.27 1.92
C ARG A 45 2.54 -10.08 1.65
N PRO A 46 1.51 -9.96 2.50
CA PRO A 46 0.20 -10.56 2.21
C PRO A 46 -0.35 -10.01 0.89
N ILE A 47 -1.24 -10.78 0.24
CA ILE A 47 -1.72 -10.50 -1.12
C ILE A 47 -2.29 -9.07 -1.26
N VAL A 48 -3.08 -8.62 -0.29
CA VAL A 48 -3.70 -7.28 -0.27
C VAL A 48 -2.69 -6.14 -0.23
N CYS A 49 -1.44 -6.40 0.17
CA CYS A 49 -0.35 -5.42 0.16
C CYS A 49 0.50 -5.44 -1.12
N ARG A 50 0.23 -6.37 -2.04
CA ARG A 50 0.92 -6.56 -3.32
C ARG A 50 -0.02 -6.12 -4.44
N ILE A 51 0.06 -4.85 -4.84
CA ILE A 51 -0.92 -4.20 -5.73
C ILE A 51 -1.13 -5.00 -7.02
N ASP A 52 -0.06 -5.34 -7.73
CA ASP A 52 -0.15 -6.06 -9.00
C ASP A 52 -0.78 -7.47 -8.82
N ASP A 53 -0.30 -8.23 -7.81
CA ASP A 53 -0.84 -9.56 -7.52
C ASP A 53 -2.31 -9.51 -7.06
N ALA A 54 -2.67 -8.52 -6.25
CA ALA A 54 -4.04 -8.29 -5.78
C ALA A 54 -4.97 -7.95 -6.94
N TYR A 55 -4.50 -7.19 -7.92
CA TYR A 55 -5.26 -6.96 -9.15
C TYR A 55 -5.56 -8.29 -9.84
N ASP A 56 -4.53 -9.07 -10.14
CA ASP A 56 -4.67 -10.32 -10.91
C ASP A 56 -5.54 -11.37 -10.22
N GLN A 57 -5.50 -11.43 -8.90
CA GLN A 57 -6.19 -12.45 -8.10
C GLN A 57 -7.56 -12.01 -7.60
N ILE A 58 -7.76 -10.72 -7.31
CA ILE A 58 -8.93 -10.22 -6.56
C ILE A 58 -9.73 -9.19 -7.35
N PHE A 59 -9.07 -8.25 -8.05
CA PHE A 59 -9.73 -7.05 -8.56
C PHE A 59 -9.91 -6.97 -10.09
N LYS A 60 -9.26 -7.85 -10.88
CA LYS A 60 -9.30 -7.81 -12.36
C LYS A 60 -10.69 -7.94 -12.97
N THR A 61 -11.66 -8.51 -12.26
CA THR A 61 -13.04 -8.65 -12.74
C THR A 61 -13.91 -7.43 -12.41
N ARG A 62 -13.39 -6.48 -11.62
CA ARG A 62 -14.11 -5.30 -11.12
C ARG A 62 -13.55 -3.98 -11.66
N PHE A 63 -12.26 -3.96 -12.00
CA PHE A 63 -11.56 -2.77 -12.46
C PHE A 63 -10.68 -3.13 -13.65
N THR A 64 -10.45 -2.15 -14.52
CA THR A 64 -9.25 -2.18 -15.38
C THR A 64 -7.99 -1.95 -14.55
N ILE A 65 -6.84 -2.36 -15.08
CA ILE A 65 -5.55 -2.13 -14.41
C ILE A 65 -5.29 -0.63 -14.17
N ASP A 66 -5.67 0.22 -15.13
CA ASP A 66 -5.47 1.66 -15.05
C ASP A 66 -6.34 2.31 -13.97
N GLU A 67 -7.60 1.91 -13.84
CA GLU A 67 -8.50 2.39 -12.77
C GLU A 67 -7.98 1.94 -11.40
N TYR A 68 -7.57 0.68 -11.30
CA TYR A 68 -7.05 0.12 -10.06
C TYR A 68 -5.76 0.84 -9.62
N TYR A 69 -4.83 1.09 -10.56
CA TYR A 69 -3.62 1.85 -10.28
C TYR A 69 -3.91 3.30 -9.91
N LYS A 70 -4.86 3.97 -10.57
CA LYS A 70 -5.25 5.36 -10.23
C LYS A 70 -5.76 5.48 -8.80
N GLU A 71 -6.62 4.57 -8.37
CA GLU A 71 -7.14 4.60 -6.99
C GLU A 71 -6.02 4.29 -5.97
N ASN A 72 -5.16 3.32 -6.25
CA ASN A 72 -4.01 3.03 -5.37
C ASN A 72 -3.03 4.22 -5.30
N ALA A 73 -2.72 4.87 -6.43
CA ALA A 73 -1.84 6.04 -6.48
C ALA A 73 -2.46 7.24 -5.75
N LYS A 74 -3.78 7.44 -5.85
CA LYS A 74 -4.52 8.47 -5.12
C LYS A 74 -4.38 8.31 -3.61
N ILE A 75 -4.60 7.09 -3.09
CA ILE A 75 -4.42 6.82 -1.66
C ILE A 75 -2.95 6.96 -1.25
N CYS A 76 -2.00 6.42 -2.02
CA CYS A 76 -0.57 6.57 -1.72
C CYS A 76 -0.17 8.06 -1.61
N ASN A 77 -0.55 8.87 -2.59
CA ASN A 77 -0.22 10.29 -2.62
C ASN A 77 -0.91 11.08 -1.48
N GLN A 78 -2.14 10.71 -1.12
CA GLN A 78 -2.83 11.30 0.03
C GLN A 78 -2.11 11.01 1.34
N LEU A 79 -1.67 9.76 1.55
CA LEU A 79 -0.89 9.39 2.74
C LEU A 79 0.44 10.15 2.80
N GLN A 80 1.13 10.26 1.66
CA GLN A 80 2.39 11.00 1.55
C GLN A 80 2.23 12.49 1.85
N MET A 81 1.17 13.11 1.35
CA MET A 81 0.85 14.50 1.65
C MET A 81 0.54 14.71 3.13
N ASN A 82 -0.26 13.84 3.74
CA ASN A 82 -0.59 13.91 5.17
C ASN A 82 0.65 13.79 6.06
N ALA A 83 1.64 13.00 5.63
CA ALA A 83 2.91 12.82 6.31
C ALA A 83 3.97 13.87 5.93
N ALA A 84 3.62 14.88 5.12
CA ALA A 84 4.54 15.89 4.60
C ALA A 84 5.81 15.32 3.94
N MET A 85 5.67 14.21 3.22
CA MET A 85 6.77 13.59 2.48
C MET A 85 7.26 14.50 1.36
N ASP A 86 8.55 14.40 1.06
CA ASP A 86 9.14 15.06 -0.10
C ASP A 86 8.46 14.61 -1.42
N ALA A 87 8.34 15.53 -2.37
CA ALA A 87 7.76 15.30 -3.68
C ALA A 87 8.42 14.16 -4.48
N ILE A 88 9.67 13.76 -4.15
CA ILE A 88 10.32 12.58 -4.73
C ILE A 88 9.53 11.29 -4.49
N TYR A 89 8.71 11.22 -3.44
CA TYR A 89 7.91 10.03 -3.12
C TYR A 89 6.58 9.97 -3.86
N LYS A 90 6.20 11.03 -4.60
CA LYS A 90 4.93 11.09 -5.31
C LYS A 90 4.84 9.99 -6.36
N VAL A 91 3.81 9.15 -6.26
CA VAL A 91 3.49 8.12 -7.23
C VAL A 91 2.96 8.77 -8.52
N ARG A 92 3.57 8.41 -9.65
CA ARG A 92 3.19 8.85 -11.01
C ARG A 92 2.93 7.62 -11.86
N LEU A 93 1.80 7.60 -12.56
CA LEU A 93 1.37 6.51 -13.45
C LEU A 93 1.72 6.82 -14.91
#